data_AF-A0A6B3EYF2-F1
#
_entry.id   AF-A0A6B3EYF2-F1
#
_cell.length_a   1.000
_cell.length_b   1.000
_cell.length_c   1.000
_cell.angle_alpha   90.00
_cell.angle_beta   90.00
_cell.angle_gamma   90.00
#
_symmetry.space_group_name_H-M   'P 1'
#
loop_
_entity.id
_entity.type
_entity.pdbx_description
1 polymer ?
#
loop_
_entity_poly.entity_id
_entity_poly.type
_entity_poly.pdbx_seq_one_letter_code
_entity_poly.pdbx_strand_id
1 'polypeptide(L)'
;RMETLRLADGTSIVVDYAHSADSLEKTLRTLREVSSGRLLSVFGCGGDRDASKRIPMGSLAGRLSDHVVITSDNPRTEDPEAILDAVERGVRTTGTPYDRITDRRAAIA
;
A
#
# COMPACT_ATOMS: atom_id res chain seq x y z
N ARG A 1 -3.88 -13.83 -0.35
CA ARG A 1 -4.94 -14.46 -1.18
C ARG A 1 -5.72 -13.28 -1.73
N MET A 2 -5.73 -13.11 -3.04
CA MET A 2 -6.46 -12.03 -3.69
C MET A 2 -7.95 -12.33 -3.62
N GLU A 3 -8.67 -11.56 -2.82
CA GLU A 3 -10.13 -11.55 -2.79
C GLU A 3 -10.61 -10.31 -3.53
N THR A 4 -11.49 -10.51 -4.51
CA THR A 4 -11.96 -9.44 -5.40
C THR A 4 -13.42 -9.11 -5.11
N LEU A 5 -13.69 -7.84 -4.83
CA LEU A 5 -15.02 -7.27 -4.73
C LEU A 5 -15.25 -6.35 -5.92
N ARG A 6 -16.41 -6.44 -6.57
CA ARG A 6 -16.80 -5.55 -7.67
C ARG A 6 -17.93 -4.65 -7.22
N LEU A 7 -17.75 -3.35 -7.38
CA LEU A 7 -18.77 -2.35 -7.10
C LEU A 7 -19.70 -2.18 -8.30
N ALA A 8 -20.88 -1.60 -8.05
CA ALA A 8 -21.90 -1.39 -9.08
C ALA A 8 -21.46 -0.42 -10.19
N ASP A 9 -20.50 0.46 -9.89
CA ASP A 9 -19.92 1.42 -10.84
C ASP A 9 -18.79 0.83 -11.72
N GLY A 10 -18.47 -0.46 -11.54
CA GLY A 10 -17.43 -1.16 -12.28
C GLY A 10 -16.05 -1.14 -11.61
N THR A 11 -15.87 -0.44 -10.50
CA THR A 11 -14.62 -0.44 -9.72
C THR A 11 -14.38 -1.82 -9.11
N SER A 12 -13.14 -2.31 -9.20
CA SER A 12 -12.71 -3.57 -8.56
C SER A 12 -11.80 -3.29 -7.38
N ILE A 13 -12.15 -3.85 -6.22
CA ILE A 13 -11.33 -3.83 -5.00
C ILE A 13 -10.69 -5.19 -4.87
N VAL A 14 -9.38 -5.22 -4.64
CA VAL A 14 -8.63 -6.46 -4.40
C VAL A 14 -7.99 -6.37 -3.03
N VAL A 15 -8.39 -7.26 -2.14
CA VAL A 15 -7.80 -7.42 -0.80
C VAL A 15 -6.77 -8.54 -0.88
N ASP A 16 -5.52 -8.26 -0.53
CA ASP A 16 -4.45 -9.26 -0.47
C ASP A 16 -3.63 -9.15 0.84
N TYR A 17 -2.97 -10.24 1.21
CA TYR A 17 -2.17 -10.37 2.44
C TYR A 17 -0.68 -10.06 2.20
N ALA A 18 -0.34 -9.43 1.08
CA ALA A 18 1.02 -9.01 0.76
C ALA A 18 1.62 -8.12 1.86
N HIS A 19 2.55 -8.69 2.63
CA HIS A 19 3.20 -8.04 3.78
C HIS A 19 4.73 -7.99 3.65
N SER A 20 5.27 -8.35 2.49
CA SER A 20 6.67 -8.20 2.10
C SER A 20 6.78 -7.40 0.79
N ALA A 21 7.94 -6.78 0.54
CA ALA A 21 8.21 -6.05 -0.69
C ALA A 21 7.97 -6.92 -1.95
N ASP A 22 8.46 -8.15 -1.96
CA ASP A 22 8.27 -9.10 -3.07
C ASP A 22 6.80 -9.46 -3.29
N SER A 23 6.04 -9.73 -2.22
CA SER A 23 4.61 -10.04 -2.34
C SER A 23 3.79 -8.85 -2.83
N LEU A 24 4.15 -7.64 -2.41
CA LEU A 24 3.50 -6.40 -2.84
C LEU A 24 3.81 -6.14 -4.32
N GLU A 25 5.06 -6.29 -4.74
CA GLU A 25 5.46 -6.13 -6.14
C GLU A 25 4.70 -7.08 -7.06
N LYS A 26 4.67 -8.38 -6.72
CA LYS A 26 3.94 -9.39 -7.49
C LYS A 26 2.46 -9.03 -7.62
N THR A 27 1.84 -8.64 -6.52
CA THR A 27 0.44 -8.23 -6.50
C THR A 27 0.18 -7.02 -7.40
N LEU A 28 0.93 -5.93 -7.22
CA LEU A 28 0.72 -4.71 -8.00
C LEU A 28 1.02 -4.91 -9.49
N ARG A 29 2.07 -5.67 -9.84
CA ARG A 29 2.37 -6.01 -11.24
C ARG A 29 1.23 -6.80 -11.88
N THR A 30 0.76 -7.86 -11.23
CA THR A 30 -0.38 -8.64 -11.73
C THR A 30 -1.62 -7.76 -11.91
N LEU A 31 -1.93 -6.90 -10.93
CA LEU A 31 -3.06 -5.98 -11.03
C LEU A 31 -2.89 -4.97 -12.17
N ARG A 32 -1.69 -4.47 -12.41
CA ARG A 32 -1.38 -3.54 -13.51
C ARG A 32 -1.53 -4.20 -14.88
N GLU A 33 -1.21 -5.48 -15.00
CA GLU A 33 -1.37 -6.26 -16.24
C GLU A 33 -2.84 -6.55 -16.57
N VAL A 34 -3.67 -6.82 -15.54
CA VAL A 34 -5.09 -7.17 -15.75
C VAL A 34 -6.05 -5.99 -15.70
N SER A 35 -5.57 -4.79 -15.33
CA SER A 35 -6.37 -3.57 -15.25
C SER A 35 -5.98 -2.54 -16.32
N SER A 36 -6.99 -1.99 -16.99
CA SER A 36 -6.83 -0.88 -17.95
C SER A 36 -7.02 0.50 -17.32
N GLY A 37 -7.52 0.56 -16.08
CA GLY A 37 -7.81 1.80 -15.36
C GLY A 37 -6.65 2.31 -14.52
N ARG A 38 -6.98 3.23 -13.60
CA ARG A 38 -6.07 3.66 -12.53
C ARG A 38 -5.96 2.57 -11.47
N LEU A 39 -4.74 2.32 -11.00
CA LEU A 39 -4.45 1.42 -9.90
C LEU A 39 -4.13 2.24 -8.65
N LEU A 40 -4.96 2.08 -7.62
CA LEU A 40 -4.77 2.71 -6.32
C LEU A 40 -4.34 1.64 -5.32
N SER A 41 -3.33 1.93 -4.50
CA SER A 41 -2.90 1.02 -3.43
C SER A 41 -3.11 1.66 -2.06
N VAL A 42 -3.70 0.90 -1.13
CA VAL A 42 -3.84 1.27 0.28
C VAL A 42 -3.07 0.24 1.09
N PHE A 43 -2.01 0.63 1.80
CA PHE A 43 -1.22 -0.32 2.56
C PHE A 43 -0.48 0.31 3.75
N GLY A 44 0.01 -0.55 4.63
CA GLY A 44 0.84 -0.18 5.77
C GLY A 44 1.94 -1.20 6.00
N CYS A 45 2.71 -1.00 7.07
CA CYS A 45 3.72 -1.94 7.54
C CYS A 45 3.46 -2.29 9.01
N GLY A 46 3.80 -3.52 9.40
CA GLY A 46 3.75 -3.93 10.80
C GLY A 46 4.92 -3.38 11.63
N GLY A 47 4.64 -3.01 12.89
CA GLY A 47 5.65 -2.69 13.90
C GLY A 47 6.23 -3.94 14.57
N ASP A 48 7.27 -3.80 15.37
CA ASP A 48 8.08 -4.84 16.01
C ASP A 48 8.52 -5.95 15.04
N ARG A 49 8.79 -5.57 13.80
CA ARG A 49 9.17 -6.47 12.70
C ARG A 49 10.24 -5.79 11.86
N ASP A 50 10.65 -6.49 10.79
CA ASP A 50 11.63 -5.98 9.85
C ASP A 50 11.24 -4.60 9.31
N ALA A 51 11.95 -3.56 9.77
CA ALA A 51 11.77 -2.19 9.35
C ALA A 51 12.49 -1.89 8.03
N SER A 52 13.46 -2.72 7.62
CA SER A 52 14.25 -2.50 6.40
C SER A 52 13.40 -2.57 5.14
N LYS A 53 12.24 -3.26 5.19
CA LYS A 53 11.29 -3.36 4.09
C LYS A 53 10.40 -2.13 3.89
N ARG A 54 10.28 -1.23 4.88
CA ARG A 54 9.30 -0.11 4.85
C ARG A 54 9.57 0.83 3.68
N ILE A 55 10.82 1.26 3.53
CA ILE A 55 11.24 2.15 2.43
C ILE A 55 11.09 1.43 1.06
N PRO A 56 11.63 0.21 0.84
CA PRO A 56 11.40 -0.52 -0.40
C PRO A 56 9.93 -0.72 -0.77
N MET A 57 9.07 -1.03 0.20
CA MET A 57 7.62 -1.18 -0.03
C MET A 57 6.99 0.13 -0.48
N GLY A 58 7.33 1.25 0.17
CA GLY A 58 6.92 2.59 -0.26
C GLY A 58 7.33 2.90 -1.70
N SER A 59 8.60 2.67 -2.04
CA SER A 59 9.10 2.94 -3.39
C SER A 59 8.49 2.01 -4.44
N LEU A 60 8.20 0.74 -4.11
CA LEU A 60 7.51 -0.19 -5.00
C LEU A 60 6.06 0.24 -5.25
N ALA A 61 5.33 0.57 -4.20
CA ALA A 61 3.95 1.04 -4.31
C ALA A 61 3.86 2.29 -5.18
N GLY A 62 4.74 3.27 -4.96
CA GLY A 62 4.80 4.48 -5.77
C GLY A 62 5.11 4.22 -7.24
N ARG A 63 6.01 3.28 -7.57
CA ARG A 63 6.33 2.96 -8.97
C ARG A 63 5.24 2.19 -9.71
N LEU A 64 4.43 1.43 -8.99
CA LEU A 64 3.50 0.46 -9.59
C LEU A 64 2.03 0.88 -9.46
N SER A 65 1.74 1.96 -8.74
CA SER A 65 0.38 2.50 -8.56
C SER A 65 0.31 3.91 -9.13
N ASP A 66 -0.89 4.33 -9.54
CA ASP A 66 -1.17 5.69 -9.98
C ASP A 66 -1.42 6.63 -8.77
N HIS A 67 -1.84 6.06 -7.63
CA HIS A 67 -1.99 6.76 -6.36
C HIS A 67 -1.71 5.81 -5.19
N VAL A 68 -1.11 6.31 -4.12
CA VAL A 68 -0.75 5.51 -2.94
C VAL A 68 -1.40 6.10 -1.69
N VAL A 69 -2.04 5.28 -0.86
CA VAL A 69 -2.48 5.67 0.48
C VAL A 69 -1.68 4.86 1.49
N ILE A 70 -0.87 5.56 2.29
CA ILE A 70 -0.14 4.94 3.40
C ILE A 70 -0.97 5.06 4.67
N THR A 71 -1.16 3.93 5.36
CA THR A 71 -1.99 3.82 6.56
C THR A 71 -1.35 2.92 7.62
N SER A 72 -1.86 2.99 8.85
CA SER A 72 -1.52 2.02 9.89
C SER A 72 -1.98 0.62 9.49
N ASP A 73 -1.12 -0.38 9.71
CA ASP A 73 -1.45 -1.79 9.54
C ASP A 73 -1.59 -2.48 10.90
N ASN A 74 -0.46 -2.80 11.51
CA ASN A 74 -0.37 -3.45 12.82
C ASN A 74 0.83 -2.88 13.57
N PRO A 75 0.70 -1.69 14.18
CA PRO A 75 1.83 -0.97 14.77
C PRO A 75 2.42 -1.68 15.99
N ARG A 76 1.65 -2.57 16.64
CA ARG A 76 2.05 -3.27 17.87
C ARG A 76 2.48 -2.27 18.94
N THR A 77 3.74 -2.29 19.36
CA THR A 77 4.28 -1.35 20.36
C THR A 77 5.01 -0.14 19.76
N GLU A 78 5.21 -0.12 18.44
CA GLU A 78 5.78 1.04 17.75
C GLU A 78 4.76 2.15 17.55
N ASP A 79 5.25 3.39 17.47
CA ASP A 79 4.45 4.53 17.02
C ASP A 79 4.05 4.34 15.54
N PRO A 80 2.75 4.30 15.20
CA PRO A 80 2.32 4.19 13.81
C PRO A 80 2.87 5.32 12.94
N GLU A 81 3.02 6.55 13.45
CA GLU A 81 3.54 7.66 12.65
C GLU A 81 4.99 7.42 12.24
N ALA A 82 5.82 6.86 13.12
CA ALA A 82 7.20 6.50 12.80
C ALA A 82 7.29 5.40 11.72
N ILE A 83 6.32 4.49 11.69
CA ILE A 83 6.22 3.48 10.62
C ILE A 83 5.85 4.16 9.30
N LEU A 84 4.84 5.04 9.31
CA LEU A 84 4.37 5.76 8.13
C LEU A 84 5.48 6.66 7.57
N ASP A 85 6.26 7.33 8.41
CA ASP A 85 7.43 8.13 7.99
C ASP A 85 8.41 7.32 7.15
N ALA A 86 8.70 6.09 7.56
CA ALA A 86 9.62 5.21 6.85
C ALA A 86 9.06 4.77 5.49
N VAL A 87 7.77 4.47 5.41
CA VAL A 87 7.12 4.11 4.13
C VAL A 87 7.05 5.33 3.21
N GLU A 88 6.67 6.49 3.74
CA GLU A 88 6.54 7.74 3.00
C GLU A 88 7.86 8.16 2.34
N ARG A 89 8.98 7.99 3.05
CA ARG A 89 10.32 8.22 2.47
C ARG A 89 10.54 7.43 1.19
N GLY A 90 10.02 6.21 1.11
CA GLY A 90 10.08 5.39 -0.10
C GLY A 90 9.13 5.87 -1.19
N VAL A 91 7.90 6.26 -0.85
CA VAL A 91 6.91 6.76 -1.82
C VAL A 91 7.38 8.07 -2.45
N ARG A 92 7.89 9.01 -1.64
CA ARG A 92 8.37 10.33 -2.08
C ARG A 92 9.43 10.26 -3.18
N THR A 93 10.25 9.20 -3.23
CA THR A 93 11.29 9.06 -4.26
C THR A 93 10.72 8.79 -5.66
N THR A 94 9.44 8.49 -5.77
CA THR A 94 8.79 8.09 -7.03
C THR A 94 8.07 9.24 -7.73
N GLY A 95 7.72 10.31 -6.99
CA GLY A 95 6.92 11.42 -7.50
C GLY A 95 5.42 11.11 -7.64
N THR A 96 4.99 9.88 -7.34
CA THR A 96 3.58 9.46 -7.41
C THR A 96 2.74 10.18 -6.36
N PRO A 97 1.54 10.66 -6.70
CA PRO A 97 0.60 11.21 -5.74
C PRO A 97 0.30 10.22 -4.60
N TYR A 98 0.24 10.74 -3.36
CA TYR A 98 -0.06 9.91 -2.21
C TYR A 98 -0.79 10.67 -1.11
N ASP A 99 -1.56 9.91 -0.32
CA ASP A 99 -2.17 10.36 0.92
C ASP A 99 -1.58 9.61 2.11
N ARG A 100 -1.54 10.29 3.26
CA ARG A 100 -1.11 9.74 4.54
C ARG A 100 -2.28 9.81 5.52
N ILE A 101 -2.87 8.65 5.82
CA ILE A 101 -4.05 8.54 6.68
C ILE A 101 -3.82 7.42 7.67
N THR A 102 -3.53 7.75 8.93
CA THR A 102 -3.14 6.76 9.94
C THR A 102 -4.29 5.82 10.32
N ASP A 103 -5.52 6.31 10.33
CA ASP A 103 -6.71 5.47 10.56
C ASP A 103 -7.04 4.66 9.31
N ARG A 104 -6.91 3.32 9.41
CA ARG A 104 -7.14 2.42 8.26
C ARG A 104 -8.56 2.49 7.72
N ARG A 105 -9.56 2.72 8.56
CA ARG A 105 -10.95 2.81 8.10
C ARG A 105 -11.14 4.06 7.25
N ALA A 106 -10.63 5.20 7.70
CA ALA A 106 -10.64 6.45 6.96
C ALA A 106 -9.82 6.36 5.67
N ALA A 107 -8.72 5.60 5.66
CA ALA A 107 -7.90 5.39 4.47
C ALA A 107 -8.60 4.57 3.36
N ILE A 108 -9.63 3.78 3.70
CA ILE A 108 -10.39 2.94 2.78
C ILE A 108 -11.71 3.60 2.35
N ALA A 109 -12.19 4.61 3.10
CA ALA A 109 -13.52 5.19 2.98
C ALA A 109 -13.72 6.07 1.73
#